data_AF-A0A4R4QI01-F1
#
_entry.id   AF-A0A4R4QI01-F1
#
_cell.length_a   1.000
_cell.length_b   1.000
_cell.length_c   1.000
_cell.angle_alpha   90.00
_cell.angle_beta   90.00
_cell.angle_gamma   90.00
#
_symmetry.space_group_name_H-M   'P 1'
#
loop_
_entity.id
_entity.type
_entity.pdbx_description
1 polymer ?
#
loop_
_entity_poly.entity_id
_entity_poly.type
_entity_poly.pdbx_seq_one_letter_code
_entity_poly.pdbx_strand_id
1 'polypeptide(L)'
;MAERSLLVWGTGREGLWTVDVVVDGLAPPAGFRQTIGSIQVTAGQLHLTNYESLTMAAQFNDVHLPEPHLQDLVFELPNEMYRCEIVQLEDPDDEQAAVPDFVLTLTTGPAVEPWPEPPWHEA
;
A
#
# COMPACT_ATOMS: atom_id res chain seq x y z
N MET A 1 -17.16 9.65 -10.35
CA MET A 1 -16.78 8.29 -9.90
C MET A 1 -15.50 8.48 -9.09
N ALA A 2 -15.42 7.96 -7.87
CA ALA A 2 -14.16 8.05 -7.12
C ALA A 2 -13.07 7.29 -7.89
N GLU A 3 -11.95 7.95 -8.16
CA GLU A 3 -10.82 7.31 -8.82
C GLU A 3 -10.20 6.31 -7.83
N ARG A 4 -10.25 5.01 -8.15
CA ARG A 4 -9.68 3.93 -7.33
C ARG A 4 -8.19 3.75 -7.61
N SER A 5 -7.46 4.83 -7.87
CA SER A 5 -6.03 4.80 -8.22
C SER A 5 -5.11 4.93 -7.01
N LEU A 6 -5.68 5.08 -5.81
CA LEU A 6 -4.94 5.29 -4.57
C LEU A 6 -5.57 4.50 -3.42
N LEU A 7 -4.73 3.81 -2.64
CA LEU A 7 -5.06 3.25 -1.33
C LEU A 7 -4.13 3.88 -0.30
N VAL A 8 -4.72 4.35 0.80
CA VAL A 8 -3.99 4.95 1.93
C VAL A 8 -4.42 4.24 3.21
N TRP A 9 -3.46 3.86 4.05
CA TRP A 9 -3.68 3.26 5.35
C TRP A 9 -2.65 3.78 6.34
N GLY A 10 -2.95 3.69 7.63
CA GLY A 10 -2.02 4.06 8.70
C GLY A 10 -1.08 2.91 9.08
N THR A 11 0.17 3.23 9.40
CA THR A 11 1.16 2.24 9.85
C THR A 11 1.18 2.05 11.37
N GLY A 12 0.41 2.86 12.12
CA GLY A 12 0.37 2.87 13.59
C GLY A 12 1.47 3.74 14.23
N ARG A 13 2.66 3.80 13.62
CA ARG A 13 3.72 4.74 14.02
C ARG A 13 4.56 5.18 12.81
N GLU A 14 5.29 6.26 13.00
CA GLU A 14 6.35 6.67 12.07
C GLU A 14 7.53 5.69 12.15
N GLY A 15 8.19 5.43 11.02
CA GLY A 15 9.32 4.53 10.96
C GLY A 15 9.61 4.01 9.55
N LEU A 16 10.62 3.14 9.48
CA LEU A 16 10.91 2.36 8.28
C LEU A 16 10.16 1.04 8.35
N TRP A 17 9.50 0.69 7.26
CA TRP A 17 8.69 -0.51 7.15
C TRP A 17 9.16 -1.34 5.95
N THR A 18 9.38 -2.63 6.18
CA THR A 18 9.62 -3.61 5.13
C THR A 18 8.28 -4.12 4.63
N VAL A 19 8.01 -3.94 3.34
CA VAL A 19 6.77 -4.37 2.72
C VAL A 19 7.09 -5.44 1.69
N ASP A 20 6.47 -6.60 1.83
CA ASP A 20 6.48 -7.64 0.80
C ASP A 20 5.23 -7.51 -0.08
N VAL A 21 5.40 -7.62 -1.39
CA VAL A 21 4.33 -7.45 -2.37
C VAL A 21 4.20 -8.72 -3.19
N VAL A 22 3.05 -9.37 -3.04
CA VAL A 22 2.73 -10.66 -3.65
C VAL A 22 1.64 -10.46 -4.68
N VAL A 23 1.91 -10.80 -5.95
CA VAL A 23 0.96 -10.71 -7.05
C VAL A 23 0.51 -12.11 -7.45
N ASP A 24 -0.80 -12.35 -7.50
CA ASP A 24 -1.43 -13.64 -7.83
C ASP A 24 -0.90 -14.82 -7.00
N GLY A 25 -0.47 -14.54 -5.76
CA GLY A 25 0.02 -15.55 -4.82
C GLY A 25 -1.08 -16.12 -3.92
N LEU A 26 -0.65 -16.95 -2.96
CA LEU A 26 -1.54 -17.44 -1.90
C LEU A 26 -2.05 -16.27 -1.05
N ALA A 27 -3.19 -16.48 -0.39
CA ALA A 27 -3.70 -15.53 0.59
C ALA A 27 -2.63 -15.25 1.65
N PRO A 28 -2.51 -13.98 2.10
CA PRO A 28 -1.50 -13.62 3.08
C PRO A 28 -1.73 -14.37 4.40
N PRO A 29 -0.68 -14.56 5.22
CA PRO A 29 -0.82 -15.15 6.54
C PRO A 29 -1.73 -14.27 7.43
N ALA A 30 -2.28 -14.86 8.50
CA ALA A 30 -2.91 -14.07 9.53
C ALA A 30 -1.86 -13.17 10.20
N GLY A 31 -2.17 -11.89 10.37
CA GLY A 31 -1.31 -10.92 11.06
C GLY A 31 -2.05 -10.20 12.18
N PHE A 32 -1.37 -9.26 12.82
CA PHE A 32 -1.91 -8.38 13.85
C PHE A 32 -3.23 -7.70 13.42
N ARG A 33 -3.26 -7.17 12.19
CA ARG A 33 -4.46 -6.58 11.60
C ARG A 33 -4.44 -6.66 10.09
N GLN A 34 -5.63 -6.67 9.49
CA GLN A 34 -5.81 -6.78 8.05
C GLN A 34 -6.92 -5.85 7.54
N THR A 35 -6.75 -5.37 6.31
CA THR A 35 -7.78 -4.63 5.57
C THR A 35 -7.73 -4.99 4.10
N ILE A 36 -8.82 -4.75 3.38
CA ILE A 36 -8.95 -5.08 1.97
C ILE A 36 -9.45 -3.85 1.23
N GLY A 37 -8.73 -3.42 0.21
CA GLY A 37 -9.09 -2.33 -0.68
C GLY A 37 -9.09 -2.77 -2.14
N SER A 38 -9.56 -1.90 -3.03
CA SER A 38 -9.42 -2.09 -4.47
C SER A 38 -8.68 -0.95 -5.11
N ILE A 39 -7.71 -1.30 -5.97
CA ILE A 39 -6.89 -0.36 -6.70
C ILE A 39 -6.90 -0.69 -8.19
N GLN A 40 -7.11 0.33 -9.02
CA GLN A 40 -7.07 0.25 -10.48
C GLN A 40 -5.68 0.66 -10.95
N VAL A 41 -5.01 -0.24 -11.67
CA VAL A 41 -3.77 0.07 -12.39
C VAL A 41 -4.13 0.69 -13.73
N THR A 42 -3.52 1.84 -14.05
CA THR A 42 -3.88 2.65 -15.23
C THR A 42 -2.69 2.93 -16.16
N ALA A 43 -1.45 2.85 -15.67
CA ALA A 43 -0.23 3.16 -16.42
C ALA A 43 0.79 2.00 -16.47
N GLY A 44 0.33 0.76 -16.33
CA GLY A 44 1.17 -0.44 -16.33
C GLY A 44 2.02 -0.59 -15.07
N GLN A 45 1.76 0.22 -14.04
CA GLN A 45 2.57 0.26 -12.83
C GLN A 45 1.77 0.69 -11.60
N LEU A 46 2.19 0.21 -10.44
CA LEU A 46 1.81 0.72 -9.12
C LEU A 46 3.03 1.27 -8.41
N HIS A 47 2.83 2.30 -7.60
CA HIS A 47 3.88 2.90 -6.78
C HIS A 47 3.46 2.82 -5.33
N LEU A 48 4.28 2.18 -4.50
CA LEU A 48 4.17 2.22 -3.06
C LEU A 48 4.98 3.40 -2.54
N THR A 49 4.36 4.27 -1.75
CA THR A 49 5.03 5.47 -1.26
C THR A 49 4.51 5.85 0.12
N ASN A 50 5.19 6.77 0.78
CA ASN A 50 4.81 7.26 2.10
C ASN A 50 4.15 8.64 2.03
N TYR A 51 3.59 9.08 3.15
CA TYR A 51 2.93 10.38 3.25
C TYR A 51 3.89 11.54 2.99
N GLU A 52 5.13 11.46 3.46
CA GLU A 52 6.16 12.48 3.24
C GLU A 52 6.37 12.75 1.74
N SER A 53 6.66 11.71 0.95
CA SER A 53 6.87 11.82 -0.50
C SER A 53 5.65 12.41 -1.21
N LEU A 54 4.43 12.00 -0.81
CA LEU A 54 3.18 12.56 -1.35
C LEU A 54 3.05 14.05 -1.05
N THR A 55 3.36 14.48 0.18
CA THR A 55 3.30 15.90 0.54
C THR A 55 4.38 16.72 -0.13
N MET A 56 5.58 16.17 -0.31
CA MET A 56 6.68 16.83 -1.04
C MET A 56 6.31 17.07 -2.50
N ALA A 57 5.78 16.04 -3.19
CA ALA A 57 5.32 16.17 -4.58
C ALA A 57 4.12 17.12 -4.74
N ALA A 58 3.26 17.22 -3.72
CA ALA A 58 2.14 18.16 -3.72
C ALA A 58 2.57 19.62 -3.48
N GLN A 59 3.64 19.82 -2.69
CA GLN A 59 4.11 21.16 -2.30
C GLN A 59 5.08 21.77 -3.32
N PHE A 60 5.93 20.94 -3.93
CA PHE A 60 7.02 21.39 -4.80
C PHE A 60 6.82 20.87 -6.23
N ASN A 61 6.66 21.80 -7.19
CA ASN A 61 6.37 21.46 -8.59
C ASN A 61 7.49 20.65 -9.28
N ASP A 62 8.72 20.73 -8.76
CA ASP A 62 9.90 20.02 -9.24
C ASP A 62 10.08 18.63 -8.60
N VAL A 63 9.26 18.29 -7.60
CA VAL A 63 9.23 16.95 -7.02
C VAL A 63 8.21 16.10 -7.78
N HIS A 64 8.68 14.97 -8.29
CA HIS A 64 7.86 14.00 -9.02
C HIS A 64 7.98 12.62 -8.37
N LEU A 65 6.85 11.90 -8.34
CA LEU A 65 6.79 10.52 -7.88
C LEU A 65 6.87 9.55 -9.06
N PRO A 66 7.55 8.40 -8.93
CA PRO A 66 8.47 8.05 -7.83
C PRO A 66 9.68 8.97 -7.76
N GLU A 67 10.16 9.26 -6.55
CA GLU A 67 11.42 9.98 -6.38
C GLU A 67 12.60 9.13 -6.91
N PRO A 68 13.72 9.75 -7.35
CA PRO A 68 14.82 9.00 -7.97
C PRO A 68 15.41 7.89 -7.11
N HIS A 69 15.34 8.03 -5.79
CA HIS A 69 15.87 7.05 -4.83
C HIS A 69 14.84 6.00 -4.37
N LEU A 70 13.58 6.11 -4.83
CA LEU A 70 12.46 5.21 -4.48
C LEU A 70 11.94 4.43 -5.68
N GLN A 71 12.72 4.32 -6.76
CA GLN A 71 12.32 3.57 -7.96
C GLN A 71 12.04 2.09 -7.66
N ASP A 72 12.70 1.52 -6.63
CA ASP A 72 12.49 0.15 -6.18
C ASP A 72 11.09 -0.09 -5.59
N LEU A 73 10.32 0.97 -5.33
CA LEU A 73 8.94 0.89 -4.84
C LEU A 73 7.90 0.95 -5.97
N VAL A 74 8.34 0.86 -7.22
CA VAL A 74 7.47 0.77 -8.39
C VAL A 74 7.40 -0.68 -8.87
N PHE A 75 6.18 -1.16 -9.08
CA PHE A 75 5.90 -2.50 -9.55
C PHE A 75 5.21 -2.43 -10.91
N GLU A 76 5.77 -3.10 -11.91
CA GLU A 76 5.11 -3.27 -13.20
C GLU A 76 3.95 -4.27 -13.07
N LEU A 77 2.75 -3.83 -13.43
CA LEU A 77 1.52 -4.59 -13.30
C LEU A 77 0.57 -4.27 -14.47
N PRO A 78 -0.13 -5.27 -15.04
CA PRO A 78 -1.16 -5.03 -16.05
C PRO A 78 -2.22 -4.02 -15.61
N ASN A 79 -2.76 -3.29 -16.58
CA ASN A 79 -3.85 -2.32 -16.36
C ASN A 79 -5.17 -3.01 -16.04
N GLU A 80 -5.35 -3.38 -14.77
CA GLU A 80 -6.51 -4.10 -14.28
C GLU A 80 -6.99 -3.59 -12.92
N MET A 81 -8.14 -4.09 -12.50
CA MET A 81 -8.64 -3.88 -11.14
C MET A 81 -8.08 -4.98 -10.24
N TYR A 82 -7.39 -4.56 -9.18
CA TYR A 82 -6.84 -5.46 -8.18
C TYR A 82 -7.59 -5.29 -6.87
N ARG A 83 -7.91 -6.42 -6.24
CA ARG A 83 -8.19 -6.50 -4.81
C ARG A 83 -6.84 -6.59 -4.10
N CYS A 84 -6.55 -5.59 -3.27
CA CYS A 84 -5.34 -5.50 -2.46
C CYS A 84 -5.70 -5.86 -1.01
N GLU A 85 -5.14 -6.94 -0.51
CA GLU A 85 -5.21 -7.32 0.89
C GLU A 85 -3.93 -6.86 1.58
N ILE A 86 -4.10 -6.03 2.61
CA ILE A 86 -3.02 -5.40 3.37
C ILE A 86 -3.02 -6.04 4.74
N VAL A 87 -1.96 -6.78 5.07
CA VAL A 87 -1.78 -7.39 6.37
C VAL A 87 -0.55 -6.79 7.04
N GLN A 88 -0.73 -6.30 8.26
CA GLN A 88 0.39 -5.98 9.15
C GLN A 88 0.66 -7.22 10.00
N LEU A 89 1.87 -7.78 9.90
CA LEU A 89 2.17 -9.05 10.55
C LEU A 89 2.23 -8.93 12.07
N GLU A 90 2.76 -7.81 12.58
CA GLU A 90 2.98 -7.62 14.01
C GLU A 90 2.48 -6.28 14.56
N ASP A 91 2.32 -6.27 15.88
CA ASP A 91 1.98 -5.07 16.63
C ASP A 91 3.17 -4.09 16.56
N PRO A 92 2.97 -2.85 16.09
CA PRO A 92 4.04 -1.87 16.01
C PRO A 92 4.69 -1.56 17.37
N ASP A 93 4.06 -1.91 18.49
CA ASP A 93 4.59 -1.68 19.84
C ASP A 93 5.35 -2.88 20.44
N ASP A 94 5.44 -4.02 19.74
CA ASP A 94 6.23 -5.18 20.19
C ASP A 94 7.73 -5.04 19.81
N GLU A 95 8.62 -5.58 20.65
CA GLU A 95 10.08 -5.54 20.45
C GLU A 95 10.60 -6.70 19.56
N GLN A 96 9.83 -7.76 19.41
CA GLN A 96 10.12 -8.81 18.44
C GLN A 96 9.52 -8.39 17.10
N ALA A 97 10.38 -8.06 16.12
CA ALA A 97 9.97 -7.66 14.78
C ALA A 97 10.09 -8.85 13.79
N ALA A 98 8.97 -9.28 13.23
CA ALA A 98 8.86 -10.12 12.06
C ALA A 98 9.14 -9.28 10.82
N VAL A 99 9.91 -9.85 9.92
CA VAL A 99 10.18 -9.26 8.61
C VAL A 99 9.57 -10.19 7.57
N PRO A 100 8.69 -9.69 6.68
CA PRO A 100 8.32 -8.28 6.47
C PRO A 100 7.31 -7.74 7.50
N ASP A 101 7.26 -6.42 7.69
CA ASP A 101 6.28 -5.77 8.57
C ASP A 101 4.86 -5.81 7.97
N PHE A 102 4.78 -5.60 6.65
CA PHE A 102 3.54 -5.66 5.89
C PHE A 102 3.65 -6.66 4.74
N VAL A 103 2.54 -7.33 4.45
CA VAL A 103 2.34 -8.10 3.22
C VAL A 103 1.17 -7.52 2.46
N LEU A 104 1.41 -7.14 1.21
CA LEU A 104 0.40 -6.71 0.26
C LEU A 104 0.14 -7.84 -0.73
N THR A 105 -1.06 -8.40 -0.73
CA THR A 105 -1.46 -9.41 -1.72
C THR A 105 -2.40 -8.80 -2.74
N LEU A 106 -1.95 -8.75 -3.99
CA LEU A 106 -2.68 -8.24 -5.14
C LEU A 106 -3.25 -9.40 -5.93
N THR A 107 -4.58 -9.40 -6.10
CA THR A 107 -5.29 -10.39 -6.90
C THR A 107 -6.22 -9.68 -7.86
N THR A 108 -6.23 -10.10 -9.12
CA THR A 108 -7.18 -9.56 -10.11
C THR A 108 -8.61 -9.91 -9.71
N GLY A 109 -9.53 -8.95 -9.77
CA GLY A 109 -10.89 -9.18 -9.32
C GLY A 109 -11.81 -7.97 -9.38
N PRO A 110 -13.12 -8.16 -9.10
CA PRO A 110 -14.06 -7.07 -9.02
C PRO A 110 -13.69 -6.13 -7.87
N ALA A 111 -14.00 -4.84 -8.04
CA ALA A 111 -13.79 -3.86 -7.00
C ALA A 111 -14.63 -4.18 -5.75
N VAL A 112 -14.05 -4.03 -4.57
CA VAL A 112 -14.76 -4.07 -3.29
C VAL A 112 -15.35 -2.71 -2.96
N GLU A 113 -16.16 -2.67 -1.90
CA GLU A 113 -16.69 -1.42 -1.35
C GLU A 113 -15.51 -0.50 -0.93
N PRO A 114 -15.52 0.79 -1.34
CA PRO A 114 -14.46 1.70 -0.95
C PRO A 114 -14.45 1.91 0.57
N TRP A 115 -13.27 2.18 1.12
CA TRP A 115 -13.14 2.53 2.52
C TRP A 115 -13.88 3.84 2.82
N PRO A 116 -14.70 3.92 3.88
CA PRO A 116 -15.31 5.18 4.29
C PRO A 116 -14.25 6.16 4.81
N GLU A 117 -13.20 5.63 5.45
CA GLU A 117 -12.04 6.36 5.97
C GLU A 117 -10.79 5.47 5.80
N PRO A 118 -9.58 6.04 5.69
CA PRO A 118 -8.35 5.25 5.61
C PRO A 118 -8.23 4.29 6.81
N PRO A 119 -8.02 2.98 6.58
CA PRO A 119 -7.83 2.03 7.65
C PRO A 119 -6.67 2.44 8.55
N TRP A 120 -6.87 2.28 9.86
CA TRP A 120 -5.83 2.54 10.88
C TRP A 120 -5.31 3.97 10.91
N HIS A 121 -6.07 4.92 10.38
CA HIS A 121 -5.82 6.33 10.60
C HIS A 121 -6.06 6.68 12.07
N GLU A 122 -5.01 7.07 12.78
CA GLU A 122 -5.13 7.61 14.12
C GLU A 122 -5.50 9.10 14.03
N ALA A 123 -6.48 9.53 14.83
CA ALA A 123 -7.09 10.86 14.79
C ALA A 123 -6.38 11.86 15.69
#